data_AF-A0A336MZD8-F1
#
_entry.id   AF-A0A336MZD8-F1
#
_cell.length_a   1.000
_cell.length_b   1.000
_cell.length_c   1.000
_cell.angle_alpha   90.00
_cell.angle_beta   90.00
_cell.angle_gamma   90.00
#
_symmetry.space_group_name_H-M   'P 1'
#
loop_
_entity.id
_entity.type
_entity.pdbx_description
1 polymer ?
#
loop_
_entity_poly.entity_id
_entity_poly.type
_entity_poly.pdbx_seq_one_letter_code
_entity_poly.pdbx_strand_id
1 'polypeptide(L)'
;MIIYRSSVSAMEDNKTRDSETLPQYHVDKSFADRRYKVQSARTYFYLNEAQCERATYGTGLAAVKLTALGRPQLLLQLSEVIMRTRQYMNDIAGGTGNVLTHHKTIQDLEKYFGGVAETKNVKEFLQKVIADKQGILHLFPWSGIINENSQLSETFRVPDPETGQMRRLISQISPKEEEMFRNMIRRLNNIVKIAQDLDVRIMIDAEQTYFQPAISRITLEMMRKYNTQKAIVFNTYQCYLKNAFQEVTTDLEQAKRQNFYFGAKLVRGAYMDQERARAKALNYPDPINDSVEATTEMYHKTLLECLRRIKVSFYF
;
A
#
# COMPACT_ATOMS: atom_id res chain seq x y z
N MET A 1 -28.24 -19.36 16.22
CA MET A 1 -27.11 -20.30 16.02
C MET A 1 -27.07 -20.65 14.54
N ILE A 2 -26.28 -19.92 13.75
CA ILE A 2 -26.11 -20.18 12.31
C ILE A 2 -24.62 -20.47 12.11
N ILE A 3 -24.33 -21.72 11.75
CA ILE A 3 -22.98 -22.25 11.58
C ILE A 3 -22.51 -21.84 10.18
N TYR A 4 -21.69 -20.79 10.08
CA TYR A 4 -20.92 -20.54 8.86
C TYR A 4 -19.73 -21.49 8.82
N ARG A 5 -19.85 -22.58 8.05
CA ARG A 5 -18.67 -23.34 7.61
C ARG A 5 -17.89 -22.47 6.62
N SER A 6 -16.70 -22.04 7.02
CA SER A 6 -15.70 -21.45 6.14
C SER A 6 -15.17 -22.53 5.19
N SER A 7 -15.68 -22.57 3.96
CA SER A 7 -15.11 -23.37 2.88
C SER A 7 -13.84 -22.69 2.37
N VAL A 8 -12.70 -23.23 2.79
CA VAL A 8 -11.41 -22.97 2.14
C VAL A 8 -11.36 -23.90 0.94
N SER A 9 -11.35 -23.34 -0.29
CA SER A 9 -11.01 -24.13 -1.47
C SER A 9 -9.59 -24.64 -1.30
N ALA A 10 -9.40 -25.96 -1.30
CA ALA A 10 -8.09 -26.56 -1.41
C ALA A 10 -7.49 -26.12 -2.75
N MET A 11 -6.42 -25.33 -2.73
CA MET A 11 -5.57 -25.12 -3.90
C MET A 11 -4.29 -25.88 -3.64
N GLU A 12 -4.08 -26.90 -4.46
CA GLU A 12 -2.89 -27.73 -4.49
C GLU A 12 -1.64 -26.88 -4.78
N ASP A 13 -0.56 -27.24 -4.08
CA ASP A 13 0.78 -26.70 -4.24
C ASP A 13 1.31 -27.00 -5.65
N ASN A 14 1.05 -26.12 -6.61
CA ASN A 14 1.84 -26.08 -7.83
C ASN A 14 3.13 -25.29 -7.55
N LYS A 15 4.17 -26.02 -7.13
CA LYS A 15 5.55 -25.55 -7.04
C LYS A 15 6.09 -25.25 -8.45
N THR A 16 5.72 -24.11 -9.02
CA THR A 16 6.53 -23.48 -10.06
C THR A 16 7.73 -22.81 -9.41
N ARG A 17 8.91 -22.98 -10.01
CA ARG A 17 10.19 -22.41 -9.59
C ARG A 17 10.14 -20.88 -9.64
N ASP A 18 9.56 -20.24 -8.64
CA ASP A 18 9.71 -18.79 -8.41
C ASP A 18 10.80 -18.60 -7.36
N SER A 19 11.91 -18.00 -7.76
CA SER A 19 12.95 -17.51 -6.86
C SER A 19 12.36 -16.41 -5.97
N GLU A 20 12.47 -16.63 -4.66
CA GLU A 20 12.12 -15.74 -3.54
C GLU A 20 10.63 -15.65 -3.18
N THR A 21 10.21 -16.57 -2.32
CA THR A 21 8.95 -16.44 -1.58
C THR A 21 9.02 -15.21 -0.67
N LEU A 22 7.96 -14.41 -0.62
CA LEU A 22 7.80 -13.33 0.36
C LEU A 22 6.93 -13.84 1.52
N PRO A 23 7.47 -14.61 2.48
CA PRO A 23 6.69 -15.30 3.50
C PRO A 23 5.80 -14.34 4.31
N GLN A 24 6.27 -13.10 4.50
CA GLN A 24 5.53 -12.05 5.21
C GLN A 24 4.16 -11.70 4.58
N TYR A 25 3.97 -11.90 3.27
CA TYR A 25 2.72 -11.58 2.56
C TYR A 25 1.88 -12.81 2.18
N HIS A 26 2.33 -14.02 2.49
CA HIS A 26 1.55 -15.23 2.20
C HIS A 26 0.38 -15.41 3.19
N VAL A 27 -0.78 -15.79 2.66
CA VAL A 27 -1.98 -16.09 3.44
C VAL A 27 -1.82 -17.47 4.09
N ASP A 28 -1.48 -17.51 5.38
CA ASP A 28 -1.44 -18.75 6.16
C ASP A 28 -2.83 -19.17 6.65
N LYS A 29 -3.11 -20.47 6.81
CA LYS A 29 -4.42 -20.96 7.33
C LYS A 29 -4.75 -20.42 8.72
N SER A 30 -3.74 -20.15 9.56
CA SER A 30 -3.90 -19.52 10.88
C SER A 30 -4.36 -18.05 10.80
N PHE A 31 -4.19 -17.38 9.66
CA PHE A 31 -4.58 -15.98 9.43
C PHE A 31 -6.10 -15.75 9.44
N ALA A 32 -6.89 -16.81 9.19
CA ALA A 32 -8.34 -16.75 9.18
C ALA A 32 -8.96 -16.80 10.59
N ASP A 33 -8.25 -17.30 11.61
CA ASP A 33 -8.79 -17.51 12.96
C ASP A 33 -8.29 -16.44 13.95
N ARG A 34 -8.87 -15.24 13.87
CA ARG A 34 -8.53 -14.07 14.70
C ARG A 34 -9.02 -14.14 16.15
N ARG A 35 -9.43 -15.32 16.62
CA ARG A 35 -10.04 -15.51 17.96
C ARG A 35 -9.01 -15.76 19.07
N TYR A 36 -7.73 -15.96 18.73
CA TYR A 36 -6.68 -16.22 19.72
C TYR A 36 -5.75 -15.01 19.89
N LYS A 37 -5.67 -14.50 21.13
CA LYS A 37 -4.78 -13.43 21.64
C LYS A 37 -4.98 -12.03 21.01
N VAL A 38 -6.19 -11.47 21.08
CA VAL A 38 -6.41 -10.05 20.80
C VAL A 38 -6.20 -9.24 22.07
N GLN A 39 -5.16 -8.40 22.13
CA GLN A 39 -5.15 -7.29 23.10
C GLN A 39 -6.07 -6.21 22.55
N SER A 40 -7.34 -6.19 23.01
CA SER A 40 -8.32 -5.22 22.54
C SER A 40 -8.06 -3.84 23.16
N ALA A 41 -7.97 -2.80 22.34
CA ALA A 41 -8.25 -1.45 22.80
C ALA A 41 -9.73 -1.33 23.19
N ARG A 42 -10.06 -0.49 24.18
CA ARG A 42 -11.45 -0.23 24.57
C ARG A 42 -12.24 0.27 23.36
N THR A 43 -13.14 -0.57 22.84
CA THR A 43 -14.11 -0.20 21.81
C THR A 43 -15.16 0.67 22.47
N TYR A 44 -15.23 1.95 22.13
CA TYR A 44 -16.39 2.77 22.43
C TYR A 44 -17.51 2.35 21.47
N PHE A 45 -18.54 1.70 21.98
CA PHE A 45 -19.73 1.39 21.21
C PHE A 45 -20.59 2.64 21.14
N TYR A 46 -20.78 3.18 19.93
CA TYR A 46 -21.77 4.24 19.69
C TYR A 46 -23.17 3.65 19.93
N LEU A 47 -23.94 4.28 20.82
CA LEU A 47 -25.23 3.77 21.30
C LEU A 47 -26.38 3.95 20.30
N ASN A 48 -26.21 4.76 19.24
CA ASN A 48 -27.16 4.87 18.13
C ASN A 48 -26.51 5.44 16.85
N GLU A 49 -27.11 5.17 15.69
CA GLU A 49 -26.70 5.72 14.38
C GLU A 49 -26.94 7.25 14.28
N ALA A 50 -27.89 7.78 15.05
CA ALA A 50 -28.29 9.19 15.04
C ALA A 50 -27.22 10.16 15.57
N GLN A 51 -26.21 9.69 16.31
CA GLN A 51 -25.09 10.53 16.75
C GLN A 51 -23.97 10.64 15.70
N CYS A 52 -23.93 9.76 14.69
CA CYS A 52 -22.97 9.83 13.58
C CYS A 52 -23.31 10.96 12.59
N GLU A 53 -24.58 11.40 12.55
CA GLU A 53 -25.06 12.40 11.60
C GLU A 53 -24.82 13.85 12.04
N ARG A 54 -24.46 14.08 13.31
CA ARG A 54 -24.06 15.42 13.78
C ARG A 54 -22.57 15.60 13.57
N ALA A 55 -22.19 15.81 12.31
CA ALA A 55 -20.91 16.39 11.98
C ALA A 55 -20.78 17.73 12.69
N THR A 56 -19.79 17.86 13.57
CA THR A 56 -19.40 19.17 14.10
C THR A 56 -18.87 19.98 12.92
N TYR A 57 -19.59 21.03 12.52
CA TYR A 57 -19.06 22.04 11.61
C TYR A 57 -17.76 22.60 12.20
N GLY A 58 -16.62 22.24 11.62
CA GLY A 58 -15.30 22.57 12.13
C GLY A 58 -14.23 21.59 11.63
N THR A 59 -12.96 21.98 11.73
CA THR A 59 -11.82 21.17 11.27
C THR A 59 -11.55 19.97 12.18
N GLY A 60 -12.45 18.98 12.15
CA GLY A 60 -12.34 17.74 12.92
C GLY A 60 -11.33 16.75 12.33
N LEU A 61 -11.04 15.69 13.10
CA LEU A 61 -10.22 14.57 12.65
C LEU A 61 -11.04 13.27 12.76
N ALA A 62 -10.98 12.41 11.75
CA ALA A 62 -11.53 11.07 11.81
C ALA A 62 -10.47 10.03 11.42
N ALA A 63 -10.35 8.97 12.21
CA ALA A 63 -9.42 7.88 11.94
C ALA A 63 -10.15 6.72 11.26
N VAL A 64 -9.55 6.14 10.21
CA VAL A 64 -10.13 5.04 9.43
C VAL A 64 -9.13 3.89 9.36
N LYS A 65 -9.56 2.69 9.78
CA LYS A 65 -8.81 1.45 9.55
C LYS A 65 -9.29 0.80 8.27
N LEU A 66 -8.37 0.51 7.34
CA LEU A 66 -8.76 -0.01 6.04
C LEU A 66 -9.22 -1.47 6.13
N THR A 67 -8.63 -2.25 7.04
CA THR A 67 -9.09 -3.62 7.33
C THR A 67 -10.51 -3.69 7.91
N ALA A 68 -11.07 -2.58 8.40
CA ALA A 68 -12.46 -2.53 8.84
C ALA A 68 -13.45 -2.33 7.67
N LEU A 69 -12.97 -1.86 6.51
CA LEU A 69 -13.81 -1.57 5.34
C LEU A 69 -13.89 -2.73 4.34
N GLY A 70 -13.06 -3.77 4.50
CA GLY A 70 -12.97 -4.90 3.58
C GLY A 70 -12.26 -6.11 4.17
N ARG A 71 -12.09 -7.16 3.36
CA ARG A 71 -11.39 -8.37 3.81
C ARG A 71 -9.89 -8.11 3.91
N PRO A 72 -9.26 -8.34 5.06
CA PRO A 72 -7.82 -8.13 5.23
C PRO A 72 -6.96 -8.96 4.28
N GLN A 73 -7.41 -10.16 3.91
CA GLN A 73 -6.72 -11.02 2.94
C GLN A 73 -6.49 -10.33 1.60
N LEU A 74 -7.42 -9.46 1.16
CA LEU A 74 -7.28 -8.71 -0.09
C LEU A 74 -6.17 -7.65 0.03
N LEU A 75 -6.07 -6.98 1.18
CA LEU A 75 -4.99 -6.03 1.45
C LEU A 75 -3.64 -6.75 1.53
N LEU A 76 -3.62 -7.96 2.08
CA LEU A 76 -2.41 -8.79 2.14
C LEU A 76 -1.93 -9.18 0.73
N GLN A 77 -2.81 -9.71 -0.12
CA GLN A 77 -2.51 -10.03 -1.52
C GLN A 77 -2.06 -8.79 -2.29
N LEU A 78 -2.72 -7.64 -2.09
CA LEU A 78 -2.33 -6.41 -2.76
C LEU A 78 -0.95 -5.92 -2.30
N SER A 79 -0.63 -6.07 -1.01
CA SER A 79 0.71 -5.78 -0.50
C SER A 79 1.76 -6.68 -1.15
N GLU A 80 1.45 -7.97 -1.33
CA GLU A 80 2.32 -8.91 -2.04
C GLU A 80 2.61 -8.43 -3.47
N VAL A 81 1.58 -8.04 -4.23
CA VAL A 81 1.74 -7.47 -5.57
C VAL A 81 2.71 -6.30 -5.51
N ILE A 82 2.45 -5.32 -4.64
CA ILE A 82 3.26 -4.08 -4.56
C ILE A 82 4.72 -4.42 -4.28
N MET A 83 4.97 -5.38 -3.39
CA MET A 83 6.33 -5.75 -3.01
C MET A 83 7.05 -6.57 -4.07
N ARG A 84 6.38 -7.50 -4.74
CA ARG A 84 6.94 -8.21 -5.91
C ARG A 84 7.20 -7.25 -7.07
N THR A 85 6.34 -6.26 -7.26
CA THR A 85 6.56 -5.17 -8.23
C THR A 85 7.82 -4.38 -7.89
N ARG A 86 8.01 -4.07 -6.60
CA ARG A 86 9.20 -3.37 -6.12
C ARG A 86 10.47 -4.20 -6.35
N GLN A 87 10.42 -5.49 -6.03
CA GLN A 87 11.54 -6.40 -6.27
C GLN A 87 11.87 -6.52 -7.76
N TYR A 88 10.86 -6.79 -8.60
CA TYR A 88 11.03 -6.90 -10.05
C TYR A 88 11.70 -5.67 -10.66
N MET A 89 11.30 -4.48 -10.22
CA MET A 89 11.90 -3.24 -10.68
C MET A 89 13.30 -2.96 -10.08
N ASN A 90 13.62 -3.49 -8.90
CA ASN A 90 14.99 -3.45 -8.37
C ASN A 90 15.91 -4.36 -9.20
N ASP A 91 15.42 -5.53 -9.60
CA ASP A 91 16.15 -6.46 -10.46
C ASP A 91 16.45 -5.84 -11.83
N ILE A 92 15.49 -5.09 -12.39
CA ILE A 92 15.67 -4.25 -13.59
C ILE A 92 16.75 -3.18 -13.39
N ALA A 93 16.82 -2.57 -12.21
CA ALA A 93 17.73 -1.47 -11.92
C ALA A 93 19.20 -1.90 -11.72
N GLY A 94 19.47 -3.20 -11.56
CA GLY A 94 20.83 -3.73 -11.40
C GLY A 94 21.47 -3.49 -10.03
N GLY A 95 20.69 -3.55 -8.95
CA GLY A 95 21.22 -3.41 -7.58
C GLY A 95 20.20 -3.67 -6.47
N THR A 96 20.71 -3.96 -5.27
CA THR A 96 19.93 -4.09 -4.02
C THR A 96 19.46 -2.70 -3.53
N GLY A 97 18.50 -2.08 -4.23
CA GLY A 97 17.97 -0.76 -3.84
C GLY A 97 16.78 -0.28 -4.68
N ASN A 98 15.96 0.60 -4.07
CA ASN A 98 14.62 1.01 -4.52
C ASN A 98 14.48 1.44 -6.01
N VAL A 99 13.41 0.91 -6.60
CA VAL A 99 12.76 1.25 -7.89
C VAL A 99 12.56 2.72 -8.18
N LEU A 100 12.30 3.53 -7.16
CA LEU A 100 11.83 4.91 -7.32
C LEU A 100 12.96 5.96 -7.24
N THR A 101 14.19 5.53 -6.93
CA THR A 101 15.39 6.40 -6.92
C THR A 101 16.21 6.29 -8.20
N HIS A 102 15.92 5.31 -9.06
CA HIS A 102 16.52 5.23 -10.37
C HIS A 102 15.54 5.87 -11.36
N HIS A 103 15.94 7.00 -11.96
CA HIS A 103 15.25 7.57 -13.12
C HIS A 103 15.43 6.58 -14.27
N LYS A 104 14.60 5.53 -14.31
CA LYS A 104 14.63 4.50 -15.33
C LYS A 104 13.65 4.84 -16.42
N THR A 105 14.14 4.85 -17.63
CA THR A 105 13.37 5.12 -18.83
C THR A 105 12.79 3.82 -19.38
N ILE A 106 11.83 3.92 -20.31
CA ILE A 106 11.36 2.74 -21.06
C ILE A 106 12.54 2.03 -21.75
N GLN A 107 13.59 2.77 -22.16
CA GLN A 107 14.79 2.20 -22.77
C GLN A 107 15.59 1.31 -21.80
N ASP A 108 15.59 1.63 -20.50
CA ASP A 108 16.21 0.76 -19.49
C ASP A 108 15.46 -0.58 -19.37
N LEU A 109 14.12 -0.54 -19.48
CA LEU A 109 13.30 -1.76 -19.53
C LEU A 109 13.57 -2.57 -20.80
N GLU A 110 13.62 -1.92 -21.97
CA GLU A 110 13.95 -2.57 -23.24
C GLU A 110 15.32 -3.26 -23.16
N LYS A 111 16.32 -2.58 -22.59
CA LYS A 111 17.66 -3.15 -22.39
C LYS A 111 17.63 -4.35 -21.43
N TYR A 112 16.84 -4.28 -20.36
CA TYR A 112 16.69 -5.39 -19.41
C TYR A 112 16.06 -6.63 -20.07
N PHE A 113 15.05 -6.42 -20.94
CA PHE A 113 14.42 -7.50 -21.68
C PHE A 113 15.27 -8.04 -22.84
N GLY A 114 16.29 -7.30 -23.29
CA GLY A 114 17.27 -7.76 -24.28
C GLY A 114 16.61 -8.42 -25.50
N GLY A 115 16.98 -9.66 -25.79
CA GLY A 115 16.47 -10.40 -26.95
C GLY A 115 14.97 -10.69 -26.94
N VAL A 116 14.30 -10.64 -25.78
CA VAL A 116 12.84 -10.85 -25.68
C VAL A 116 12.04 -9.55 -25.70
N ALA A 117 12.70 -8.38 -25.74
CA ALA A 117 12.04 -7.07 -25.82
C ALA A 117 11.09 -6.95 -27.03
N GLU A 118 11.43 -7.65 -28.13
CA GLU A 118 10.68 -7.63 -29.37
C GLU A 118 9.44 -8.55 -29.38
N THR A 119 9.27 -9.38 -28.34
CA THR A 119 8.12 -10.28 -28.25
C THR A 119 6.82 -9.49 -28.07
N LYS A 120 5.71 -9.99 -28.63
CA LYS A 120 4.40 -9.34 -28.56
C LYS A 120 4.00 -8.97 -27.12
N ASN A 121 4.20 -9.89 -26.18
CA ASN A 121 3.86 -9.70 -24.77
C ASN A 121 4.65 -8.56 -24.12
N VAL A 122 5.97 -8.51 -24.35
CA VAL A 122 6.83 -7.46 -23.78
C VAL A 122 6.50 -6.10 -24.40
N LYS A 123 6.29 -6.02 -25.72
CA LYS A 123 5.87 -4.78 -26.37
C LYS A 123 4.54 -4.25 -25.83
N GLU A 124 3.53 -5.11 -25.71
CA GLU A 124 2.22 -4.74 -25.15
C GLU A 124 2.33 -4.29 -23.69
N PHE A 125 3.23 -4.91 -22.92
CA PHE A 125 3.51 -4.50 -21.55
C PHE A 125 4.18 -3.11 -21.50
N LEU A 126 5.24 -2.90 -22.27
CA LEU A 126 5.97 -1.62 -22.32
C LEU A 126 5.07 -0.45 -22.74
N GLN A 127 4.13 -0.68 -23.66
CA GLN A 127 3.11 0.32 -24.05
C GLN A 127 2.16 0.71 -22.90
N LYS A 128 1.93 -0.19 -21.95
CA LYS A 128 1.07 0.04 -20.78
C LYS A 128 1.82 0.64 -19.60
N VAL A 129 3.15 0.58 -19.57
CA VAL A 129 3.96 1.21 -18.53
C VAL A 129 3.85 2.72 -18.68
N ILE A 130 3.39 3.38 -17.63
CA ILE A 130 3.20 4.84 -17.63
C ILE A 130 4.39 5.48 -16.94
N ALA A 131 5.05 6.44 -17.60
CA ALA A 131 6.02 7.30 -16.95
C ALA A 131 5.34 8.56 -16.41
N ASP A 132 5.68 8.99 -15.20
CA ASP A 132 5.28 10.33 -14.73
C ASP A 132 6.13 11.45 -15.37
N LYS A 133 5.83 12.71 -15.05
CA LYS A 133 6.51 13.89 -15.62
C LYS A 133 8.03 13.93 -15.40
N GLN A 134 8.57 13.09 -14.51
CA GLN A 134 9.99 13.01 -14.19
C GLN A 134 10.59 11.68 -14.63
N GLY A 135 9.87 10.92 -15.46
CA GLY A 135 10.35 9.67 -16.05
C GLY A 135 10.23 8.45 -15.12
N ILE A 136 9.52 8.53 -13.99
CA ILE A 136 9.37 7.38 -13.10
C ILE A 136 8.34 6.42 -13.67
N LEU A 137 8.74 5.17 -13.87
CA LEU A 137 7.90 4.11 -14.40
C LEU A 137 6.93 3.59 -13.34
N HIS A 138 5.65 3.65 -13.66
CA HIS A 138 4.58 2.97 -12.97
C HIS A 138 4.17 1.74 -13.79
N LEU A 139 4.54 0.56 -13.29
CA LEU A 139 4.19 -0.70 -13.97
C LEU A 139 2.68 -0.96 -14.04
N PHE A 140 1.92 -0.39 -13.11
CA PHE A 140 0.47 -0.55 -13.05
C PHE A 140 -0.25 0.79 -12.93
N PRO A 141 -1.34 1.02 -13.70
CA PRO A 141 -2.17 2.22 -13.59
C PRO A 141 -3.07 2.13 -12.35
N TRP A 142 -2.53 2.52 -11.19
CA TRP A 142 -3.23 2.48 -9.91
C TRP A 142 -4.50 3.34 -9.86
N SER A 143 -4.58 4.41 -10.65
CA SER A 143 -5.79 5.18 -10.83
C SER A 143 -6.93 4.36 -11.44
N GLY A 144 -6.63 3.50 -12.41
CA GLY A 144 -7.59 2.58 -13.03
C GLY A 144 -8.04 1.50 -12.06
N ILE A 145 -7.09 0.91 -11.31
CA ILE A 145 -7.36 -0.09 -10.26
C ILE A 145 -8.38 0.41 -9.23
N ILE A 146 -8.38 1.71 -8.92
CA ILE A 146 -9.22 2.32 -7.88
C ILE A 146 -10.51 2.93 -8.45
N ASN A 147 -10.52 3.43 -9.69
CA ASN A 147 -11.64 4.21 -10.24
C ASN A 147 -12.39 3.54 -11.40
N GLU A 148 -11.86 2.48 -12.02
CA GLU A 148 -12.42 1.87 -13.24
C GLU A 148 -12.77 0.40 -13.04
N ASN A 149 -13.60 -0.16 -13.93
CA ASN A 149 -13.90 -1.60 -14.02
C ASN A 149 -12.69 -2.44 -14.52
N SER A 150 -11.46 -2.04 -14.20
CA SER A 150 -10.24 -2.75 -14.61
C SER A 150 -10.15 -4.10 -13.90
N GLN A 151 -10.01 -5.19 -14.66
CA GLN A 151 -9.84 -6.53 -14.08
C GLN A 151 -8.51 -6.62 -13.33
N LEU A 152 -8.57 -6.78 -12.00
CA LEU A 152 -7.36 -6.81 -11.15
C LEU A 152 -6.46 -7.98 -11.52
N SER A 153 -7.08 -9.11 -11.87
CA SER A 153 -6.40 -10.36 -12.25
C SER A 153 -5.62 -10.28 -13.58
N GLU A 154 -5.97 -9.34 -14.46
CA GLU A 154 -5.26 -9.08 -15.71
C GLU A 154 -4.17 -8.03 -15.52
N THR A 155 -4.39 -7.09 -14.60
CA THR A 155 -3.51 -5.95 -14.38
C THR A 155 -2.17 -6.37 -13.76
N PHE A 156 -2.16 -7.31 -12.81
CA PHE A 156 -0.95 -7.67 -12.04
C PHE A 156 -0.08 -8.75 -12.71
N ARG A 157 0.40 -8.45 -13.93
CA ARG A 157 1.30 -9.33 -14.68
C ARG A 157 2.51 -8.55 -15.19
N VAL A 158 3.67 -9.21 -15.19
CA VAL A 158 4.91 -8.67 -15.76
C VAL A 158 5.53 -9.70 -16.71
N PRO A 159 6.32 -9.29 -17.71
CA PRO A 159 7.05 -10.23 -18.53
C PRO A 159 8.20 -10.86 -17.76
N ASP A 160 8.40 -12.15 -17.97
CA ASP A 160 9.60 -12.85 -17.54
C ASP A 160 10.80 -12.40 -18.39
N PRO A 161 11.93 -12.00 -17.77
CA PRO A 161 13.05 -11.41 -18.49
C PRO A 161 13.80 -12.39 -19.40
N GLU A 162 13.74 -13.69 -19.13
CA GLU A 162 14.42 -14.71 -19.93
C GLU A 162 13.54 -15.20 -21.09
N THR A 163 12.25 -15.39 -20.82
CA THR A 163 11.32 -16.05 -21.76
C THR A 163 10.37 -15.08 -22.47
N GLY A 164 10.19 -13.86 -21.97
CA GLY A 164 9.20 -12.90 -22.45
C GLY A 164 7.74 -13.29 -22.16
N GLN A 165 7.50 -14.39 -21.45
CA GLN A 165 6.15 -14.83 -21.10
C GLN A 165 5.58 -14.01 -19.95
N MET A 166 4.28 -13.70 -19.99
CA MET A 166 3.64 -12.97 -18.90
C MET A 166 3.46 -13.84 -17.66
N ARG A 167 4.11 -13.47 -16.56
CA ARG A 167 3.92 -14.10 -15.24
C ARG A 167 3.06 -13.24 -14.35
N ARG A 168 2.21 -13.89 -13.54
CA ARG A 168 1.37 -13.20 -12.54
C ARG A 168 2.21 -12.88 -11.32
N LEU A 169 1.97 -11.71 -10.73
CA LEU A 169 2.59 -11.37 -9.44
C LEU A 169 1.84 -11.97 -8.25
N ILE A 170 0.63 -12.49 -8.42
CA ILE A 170 -0.15 -13.10 -7.33
C ILE A 170 -0.96 -14.31 -7.78
N SER A 171 -1.47 -15.04 -6.78
CA SER A 171 -2.56 -16.00 -6.96
C SER A 171 -3.80 -15.33 -7.54
N GLN A 172 -4.59 -16.14 -8.26
CA GLN A 172 -5.77 -15.65 -8.99
C GLN A 172 -6.78 -15.02 -8.03
N ILE A 173 -7.04 -13.72 -8.20
CA ILE A 173 -8.16 -13.03 -7.54
C ILE A 173 -9.45 -13.49 -8.22
N SER A 174 -10.35 -14.09 -7.44
CA SER A 174 -11.67 -14.47 -7.96
C SER A 174 -12.53 -13.23 -8.27
N PRO A 175 -13.51 -13.31 -9.20
CA PRO A 175 -14.40 -12.18 -9.48
C PRO A 175 -15.10 -11.63 -8.23
N LYS A 176 -15.43 -12.53 -7.28
CA LYS A 176 -16.01 -12.17 -5.98
C LYS A 176 -15.04 -11.36 -5.12
N GLU A 177 -13.77 -11.77 -5.03
CA GLU A 177 -12.75 -11.03 -4.28
C GLU A 177 -12.48 -9.64 -4.89
N GLU A 178 -12.50 -9.56 -6.22
CA GLU A 178 -12.41 -8.30 -6.94
C GLU A 178 -13.60 -7.37 -6.62
N GLU A 179 -14.83 -7.89 -6.64
CA GLU A 179 -16.01 -7.11 -6.24
C GLU A 179 -15.92 -6.64 -4.78
N MET A 180 -15.42 -7.49 -3.88
CA MET A 180 -15.21 -7.13 -2.48
C MET A 180 -14.18 -6.01 -2.32
N PHE A 181 -13.09 -6.04 -3.09
CA PHE A 181 -12.10 -4.96 -3.13
C PHE A 181 -12.74 -3.66 -3.63
N ARG A 182 -13.50 -3.71 -4.73
CA ARG A 182 -14.23 -2.55 -5.27
C ARG A 182 -15.18 -1.93 -4.24
N ASN A 183 -15.90 -2.77 -3.49
CA ASN A 183 -16.80 -2.31 -2.44
C ASN A 183 -16.05 -1.62 -1.29
N MET A 184 -14.87 -2.13 -0.90
CA MET A 184 -14.00 -1.46 0.08
C MET A 184 -13.54 -0.08 -0.41
N ILE A 185 -13.09 0.01 -1.67
CA ILE A 185 -12.66 1.27 -2.28
C ILE A 185 -13.83 2.26 -2.42
N ARG A 186 -15.04 1.80 -2.75
CA ARG A 186 -16.25 2.62 -2.84
C ARG A 186 -16.60 3.22 -1.47
N ARG A 187 -16.56 2.42 -0.40
CA ARG A 187 -16.79 2.90 0.98
C ARG A 187 -15.75 3.94 1.37
N LEU A 188 -14.47 3.70 1.09
CA LEU A 188 -13.42 4.66 1.40
C LEU A 188 -13.61 5.98 0.63
N ASN A 189 -13.92 5.93 -0.66
CA ASN A 189 -14.23 7.13 -1.46
C ASN A 189 -15.40 7.92 -0.86
N ASN A 190 -16.48 7.24 -0.47
CA ASN A 190 -17.64 7.90 0.13
C ASN A 190 -17.27 8.59 1.45
N ILE A 191 -16.50 7.93 2.32
CA ILE A 191 -16.02 8.51 3.58
C ILE A 191 -15.17 9.76 3.31
N VAL A 192 -14.20 9.67 2.40
CA VAL A 192 -13.31 10.81 2.09
C VAL A 192 -14.09 11.96 1.46
N LYS A 193 -15.05 11.69 0.59
CA LYS A 193 -15.90 12.71 -0.02
C LYS A 193 -16.71 13.47 1.03
N ILE A 194 -17.41 12.73 1.91
CA ILE A 194 -18.19 13.33 3.01
C ILE A 194 -17.27 14.16 3.92
N ALA A 195 -16.08 13.66 4.23
CA ALA A 195 -15.10 14.38 5.04
C ALA A 195 -14.61 15.66 4.36
N GLN A 196 -14.39 15.64 3.05
CA GLN A 196 -14.06 16.85 2.28
C GLN A 196 -15.19 17.88 2.33
N ASP A 197 -16.44 17.45 2.12
CA ASP A 197 -17.62 18.32 2.13
C ASP A 197 -17.85 18.99 3.50
N LEU A 198 -17.45 18.30 4.58
CA LEU A 198 -17.58 18.75 5.97
C LEU A 198 -16.31 19.41 6.55
N ASP A 199 -15.25 19.53 5.74
CA ASP A 199 -13.93 19.99 6.17
C ASP A 199 -13.32 19.19 7.37
N VAL A 200 -13.53 17.89 7.38
CA VAL A 200 -12.94 16.94 8.33
C VAL A 200 -11.73 16.28 7.70
N ARG A 201 -10.61 16.20 8.42
CA ARG A 201 -9.40 15.51 7.95
C ARG A 201 -9.48 14.03 8.28
N ILE A 202 -9.22 13.19 7.29
CA ILE A 202 -9.19 11.73 7.42
C ILE A 202 -7.75 11.27 7.67
N MET A 203 -7.54 10.52 8.74
CA MET A 203 -6.28 9.84 9.04
C MET A 203 -6.48 8.35 8.76
N ILE A 204 -5.89 7.84 7.69
CA ILE A 204 -5.87 6.40 7.46
C ILE A 204 -4.85 5.79 8.42
N ASP A 205 -5.34 4.95 9.33
CA ASP A 205 -4.53 4.33 10.36
C ASP A 205 -3.53 3.35 9.75
N ALA A 206 -2.31 3.36 10.27
CA ALA A 206 -1.35 2.32 9.98
C ALA A 206 -1.72 1.05 10.75
N GLU A 207 -1.51 -0.09 10.11
CA GLU A 207 -1.81 -1.41 10.64
C GLU A 207 -0.52 -2.23 10.71
N GLN A 208 -0.59 -3.56 10.70
CA GLN A 208 0.61 -4.40 10.67
C GLN A 208 1.36 -4.24 9.34
N THR A 209 2.67 -4.48 9.37
CA THR A 209 3.59 -4.22 8.24
C THR A 209 3.17 -4.94 6.95
N TYR A 210 2.58 -6.12 7.07
CA TYR A 210 2.14 -6.92 5.93
C TYR A 210 0.89 -6.38 5.21
N PHE A 211 0.13 -5.46 5.83
CA PHE A 211 -0.94 -4.72 5.16
C PHE A 211 -0.50 -3.35 4.66
N GLN A 212 0.56 -2.80 5.24
CA GLN A 212 0.91 -1.40 5.08
C GLN A 212 1.22 -0.98 3.63
N PRO A 213 1.86 -1.81 2.76
CA PRO A 213 2.06 -1.44 1.36
C PRO A 213 0.73 -1.14 0.63
N ALA A 214 -0.28 -2.00 0.79
CA ALA A 214 -1.61 -1.77 0.20
C ALA A 214 -2.30 -0.55 0.81
N ILE A 215 -2.28 -0.41 2.14
CA ILE A 215 -2.91 0.72 2.84
C ILE A 215 -2.29 2.04 2.39
N SER A 216 -0.95 2.15 2.40
CA SER A 216 -0.23 3.34 1.97
C SER A 216 -0.52 3.66 0.50
N ARG A 217 -0.51 2.66 -0.39
CA ARG A 217 -0.78 2.89 -1.82
C ARG A 217 -2.20 3.41 -2.06
N ILE A 218 -3.20 2.80 -1.45
CA ILE A 218 -4.60 3.24 -1.54
C ILE A 218 -4.75 4.66 -0.98
N THR A 219 -4.09 4.94 0.15
CA THR A 219 -4.14 6.25 0.79
C THR A 219 -3.53 7.35 -0.08
N LEU A 220 -2.37 7.10 -0.72
CA LEU A 220 -1.75 8.04 -1.65
C LEU A 220 -2.64 8.35 -2.86
N GLU A 221 -3.35 7.34 -3.38
CA GLU A 221 -4.29 7.57 -4.48
C GLU A 221 -5.50 8.39 -4.04
N MET A 222 -5.96 8.23 -2.79
CA MET A 222 -6.97 9.12 -2.22
C MET A 222 -6.43 10.54 -2.02
N MET A 223 -5.17 10.72 -1.59
CA MET A 223 -4.55 12.05 -1.54
C MET A 223 -4.47 12.68 -2.94
N ARG A 224 -3.99 11.94 -3.94
CA ARG A 224 -3.89 12.42 -5.31
C ARG A 224 -5.24 12.90 -5.85
N LYS A 225 -6.34 12.23 -5.45
CA LYS A 225 -7.71 12.56 -5.87
C LYS A 225 -8.34 13.72 -5.09
N TYR A 226 -8.18 13.75 -3.77
CA TYR A 226 -8.92 14.66 -2.89
C TYR A 226 -8.09 15.81 -2.29
N ASN A 227 -6.77 15.65 -2.16
CA ASN A 227 -5.89 16.68 -1.60
C ASN A 227 -5.42 17.66 -2.69
N THR A 228 -6.37 18.31 -3.38
CA THR A 228 -6.08 19.24 -4.49
C THR A 228 -6.00 20.70 -4.07
N GLN A 229 -6.70 21.09 -3.01
CA GLN A 229 -6.69 22.47 -2.47
C GLN A 229 -6.01 22.56 -1.10
N LYS A 230 -6.16 21.52 -0.28
CA LYS A 230 -5.52 21.35 1.04
C LYS A 230 -5.40 19.86 1.36
N ALA A 231 -4.61 19.52 2.37
CA ALA A 231 -4.53 18.14 2.86
C ALA A 231 -5.82 17.78 3.63
N ILE A 232 -6.62 16.86 3.08
CA ILE A 232 -7.80 16.25 3.73
C ILE A 232 -7.47 14.84 4.18
N VAL A 233 -6.83 14.04 3.33
CA VAL A 233 -6.42 12.67 3.60
C VAL A 233 -4.98 12.65 4.09
N PHE A 234 -4.73 11.91 5.17
CA PHE A 234 -3.44 11.74 5.81
C PHE A 234 -3.08 10.25 5.88
N ASN A 235 -1.86 9.91 5.48
CA ASN A 235 -1.29 8.58 5.66
C ASN A 235 -0.57 8.51 7.00
N THR A 236 -0.65 7.38 7.69
CA THR A 236 0.05 7.18 8.96
C THR A 236 1.38 6.48 8.71
N TYR A 237 2.49 7.09 9.14
CA TYR A 237 3.83 6.51 9.04
C TYR A 237 4.33 6.10 10.43
N GLN A 238 4.74 4.83 10.54
CA GLN A 238 5.17 4.24 11.81
C GLN A 238 6.70 4.27 11.90
N CYS A 239 7.23 5.19 12.71
CA CYS A 239 8.67 5.47 12.82
C CYS A 239 9.46 4.41 13.62
N TYR A 240 8.79 3.41 14.19
CA TYR A 240 9.45 2.22 14.71
C TYR A 240 9.95 1.29 13.61
N LEU A 241 9.56 1.50 12.33
CA LEU A 241 10.04 0.70 11.21
C LEU A 241 11.36 1.24 10.68
N LYS A 242 12.25 0.32 10.31
CA LYS A 242 13.56 0.64 9.72
C LYS A 242 13.46 1.41 8.39
N ASN A 243 12.37 1.24 7.65
CA ASN A 243 12.14 1.89 6.36
C ASN A 243 11.29 3.18 6.42
N ALA A 244 10.83 3.62 7.60
CA ALA A 244 9.86 4.70 7.72
C ALA A 244 10.29 6.01 7.03
N PHE A 245 11.54 6.43 7.25
CA PHE A 245 12.10 7.63 6.63
C PHE A 245 12.10 7.55 5.10
N GLN A 246 12.43 6.37 4.55
CA GLN A 246 12.49 6.14 3.12
C GLN A 246 11.09 6.19 2.49
N GLU A 247 10.09 5.56 3.12
CA GLU A 247 8.70 5.61 2.63
C GLU A 247 8.17 7.05 2.63
N VAL A 248 8.36 7.80 3.73
CA VAL A 248 7.92 9.21 3.81
C VAL A 248 8.58 10.07 2.73
N THR A 249 9.89 9.93 2.55
CA THR A 249 10.63 10.71 1.56
C THR A 249 10.17 10.38 0.14
N THR A 250 9.94 9.10 -0.14
CA THR A 250 9.44 8.63 -1.44
C THR A 250 8.06 9.21 -1.74
N ASP A 251 7.17 9.20 -0.78
CA ASP A 251 5.80 9.68 -0.93
C ASP A 251 5.73 11.21 -1.05
N LEU A 252 6.61 11.93 -0.32
CA LEU A 252 6.80 13.38 -0.47
C LEU A 252 7.25 13.74 -1.89
N GLU A 253 8.19 13.00 -2.46
CA GLU A 253 8.59 13.20 -3.86
C GLU A 253 7.40 12.95 -4.78
N GLN A 254 6.71 11.81 -4.64
CA GLN A 254 5.54 11.51 -5.46
C GLN A 254 4.49 12.63 -5.40
N ALA A 255 4.19 13.14 -4.21
CA ALA A 255 3.25 14.26 -4.02
C ALA A 255 3.68 15.52 -4.76
N LYS A 256 4.97 15.85 -4.70
CA LYS A 256 5.56 16.96 -5.46
C LYS A 256 5.46 16.73 -6.98
N ARG A 257 5.76 15.52 -7.47
CA ARG A 257 5.71 15.18 -8.90
C ARG A 257 4.29 15.24 -9.46
N GLN A 258 3.34 14.71 -8.71
CA GLN A 258 1.94 14.56 -9.11
C GLN A 258 1.06 15.73 -8.67
N ASN A 259 1.65 16.74 -8.02
CA ASN A 259 1.03 18.00 -7.64
C ASN A 259 -0.24 17.83 -6.78
N PHE A 260 -0.11 17.12 -5.66
CA PHE A 260 -1.16 17.06 -4.62
C PHE A 260 -0.58 17.44 -3.25
N TYR A 261 -1.44 17.92 -2.34
CA TYR A 261 -1.05 18.24 -0.97
C TYR A 261 -0.80 16.96 -0.18
N PHE A 262 0.44 16.80 0.29
CA PHE A 262 0.83 15.64 1.09
C PHE A 262 0.32 15.77 2.53
N GLY A 263 -0.29 14.71 3.06
CA GLY A 263 -0.74 14.64 4.46
C GLY A 263 -0.07 13.50 5.20
N ALA A 264 0.69 13.78 6.26
CA ALA A 264 1.35 12.75 7.07
C ALA A 264 0.93 12.83 8.54
N LYS A 265 0.60 11.67 9.12
CA LYS A 265 0.50 11.42 10.56
C LYS A 265 1.70 10.57 10.97
N LEU A 266 2.65 11.18 11.66
CA LEU A 266 3.82 10.44 12.18
C LEU A 266 3.46 9.84 13.54
N VAL A 267 3.75 8.55 13.72
CA VAL A 267 3.62 7.84 15.00
C VAL A 267 4.88 7.03 15.26
N ARG A 268 5.10 6.57 16.51
CA ARG A 268 6.13 5.55 16.77
C ARG A 268 5.67 4.21 16.20
N GLY A 269 4.62 3.62 16.73
CA GLY A 269 4.07 2.34 16.29
C GLY A 269 3.26 1.67 17.41
N ALA A 270 2.50 0.64 17.08
CA ALA A 270 1.60 -0.04 18.04
C ALA A 270 1.68 -1.57 18.03
N TYR A 271 2.45 -2.17 17.10
CA TYR A 271 2.41 -3.62 16.84
C TYR A 271 3.77 -4.32 17.06
N MET A 272 4.72 -3.69 17.78
CA MET A 272 6.10 -4.17 18.00
C MET A 272 6.20 -5.68 18.29
N ASP A 273 5.47 -6.15 19.30
CA ASP A 273 5.54 -7.56 19.71
C ASP A 273 5.00 -8.51 18.62
N GLN A 274 3.92 -8.10 17.95
CA GLN A 274 3.32 -8.88 16.86
C GLN A 274 4.26 -8.96 15.65
N GLU A 275 4.92 -7.86 15.31
CA GLU A 275 5.88 -7.80 14.21
C GLU A 275 7.09 -8.71 14.47
N ARG A 276 7.71 -8.62 15.67
CA ARG A 276 8.85 -9.49 16.02
C ARG A 276 8.47 -10.96 16.07
N ALA A 277 7.31 -11.28 16.66
CA ALA A 277 6.82 -12.66 16.72
C ALA A 277 6.57 -13.23 15.32
N ARG A 278 5.99 -12.43 14.42
CA ARG A 278 5.74 -12.84 13.02
C ARG A 278 7.05 -13.00 12.24
N ALA A 279 7.98 -12.04 12.35
CA ALA A 279 9.30 -12.11 11.71
C ALA A 279 10.05 -13.38 12.11
N LYS A 280 10.05 -13.72 13.41
CA LYS A 280 10.64 -14.95 13.92
C LYS A 280 9.93 -16.21 13.40
N ALA A 281 8.60 -16.23 13.41
CA ALA A 281 7.82 -17.40 12.99
C ALA A 281 7.97 -17.71 11.49
N LEU A 282 8.10 -16.67 10.67
CA LEU A 282 8.20 -16.77 9.21
C LEU A 282 9.63 -16.60 8.68
N ASN A 283 10.62 -16.52 9.59
CA ASN A 283 12.04 -16.42 9.31
C ASN A 283 12.41 -15.30 8.32
N TYR A 284 11.86 -14.09 8.51
CA TYR A 284 12.26 -12.90 7.77
C TYR A 284 12.89 -11.84 8.71
N PRO A 285 13.70 -10.91 8.18
CA PRO A 285 14.36 -9.89 8.99
C PRO A 285 13.37 -9.05 9.80
N ASP A 286 13.73 -8.75 11.05
CA ASP A 286 12.91 -7.91 11.91
C ASP A 286 12.75 -6.49 11.31
N PRO A 287 11.51 -6.07 10.97
CA PRO A 287 11.28 -4.80 10.30
C PRO A 287 11.40 -3.60 11.25
N ILE A 288 11.42 -3.83 12.57
CA ILE A 288 11.43 -2.75 13.56
C ILE A 288 12.86 -2.35 13.96
N ASN A 289 13.01 -1.10 14.38
CA ASN A 289 14.26 -0.56 14.91
C ASN A 289 14.70 -1.32 16.15
N ASP A 290 16.02 -1.36 16.37
CA ASP A 290 16.59 -2.22 17.40
C ASP A 290 16.30 -1.72 18.83
N SER A 291 16.10 -0.40 19.02
CA SER A 291 15.77 0.21 20.31
C SER A 291 14.75 1.35 20.24
N VAL A 292 14.31 1.83 21.40
CA VAL A 292 13.41 2.98 21.55
C VAL A 292 14.12 4.28 21.14
N GLU A 293 15.42 4.39 21.40
CA GLU A 293 16.28 5.50 20.99
C GLU A 293 16.38 5.56 19.47
N ALA A 294 16.64 4.41 18.81
CA ALA A 294 16.65 4.32 17.35
C ALA A 294 15.28 4.69 16.74
N THR A 295 14.18 4.28 17.37
CA THR A 295 12.82 4.71 16.98
C THR A 295 12.60 6.21 17.16
N THR A 296 13.14 6.80 18.21
CA THR A 296 13.03 8.23 18.48
C THR A 296 13.85 9.04 17.47
N GLU A 297 15.06 8.59 17.15
CA GLU A 297 15.87 9.18 16.09
C GLU A 297 15.17 9.11 14.74
N MET A 298 14.62 7.95 14.37
CA MET A 298 13.83 7.78 13.15
C MET A 298 12.63 8.75 13.10
N TYR A 299 11.91 8.91 14.22
CA TYR A 299 10.78 9.84 14.32
C TYR A 299 11.23 11.29 14.10
N HIS A 300 12.29 11.74 14.79
CA HIS A 300 12.83 13.09 14.63
C HIS A 300 13.33 13.34 13.22
N LYS A 301 14.09 12.40 12.65
CA LYS A 301 14.62 12.48 11.28
C LYS A 301 13.48 12.62 10.27
N THR A 302 12.42 11.84 10.41
CA THR A 302 11.24 11.87 9.53
C THR A 302 10.46 13.17 9.68
N LEU A 303 10.27 13.64 10.92
CA LEU A 303 9.60 14.92 11.20
C LEU A 303 10.36 16.09 10.58
N LEU A 304 11.70 16.15 10.76
CA LEU A 304 12.54 17.21 10.22
C LEU A 304 12.48 17.24 8.69
N GLU A 305 12.48 16.09 8.02
CA GLU A 305 12.34 16.05 6.56
C GLU A 305 10.98 16.57 6.09
N CYS A 306 9.89 16.21 6.77
CA CYS A 306 8.57 16.77 6.49
C CYS A 306 8.56 18.30 6.67
N LEU A 307 9.10 18.82 7.78
CA LEU A 307 9.14 20.26 8.05
C LEU A 307 9.98 21.02 7.03
N ARG A 308 11.14 20.48 6.64
CA ARG A 308 12.03 21.07 5.62
C ARG A 308 11.34 21.24 4.26
N ARG A 309 10.36 20.39 3.97
CA ARG A 309 9.61 20.37 2.70
C ARG A 309 8.42 21.31 2.68
N ILE A 310 8.04 21.88 3.83
CA ILE A 310 6.97 22.87 3.91
C ILE A 310 7.47 24.15 3.22
N LYS A 311 6.88 24.47 2.06
CA LYS A 311 7.12 25.75 1.41
C LYS A 311 6.48 26.84 2.26
N VAL A 312 7.29 27.72 2.84
CA VAL A 312 6.79 28.99 3.37
C VAL A 312 6.53 29.89 2.17
N SER A 313 5.28 30.04 1.77
CA SER A 313 4.90 31.13 0.87
C SER A 313 5.01 32.43 1.65
N PHE A 314 6.15 33.11 1.54
CA PHE A 314 6.21 34.52 1.90
C PHE A 314 5.41 35.29 0.86
N TYR A 315 4.23 35.76 1.24
CA TYR A 315 3.56 36.84 0.53
C TYR A 315 4.36 38.11 0.85
N PHE A 316 5.20 38.54 -0.10
CA PHE A 316 5.70 39.91 -0.19
C PHE A 316 4.77 40.69 -1.10
#